data_AF-A0A3N1SKW5-F1
#
_entry.id   AF-A0A3N1SKW5-F1
#
_cell.length_a   1.000
_cell.length_b   1.000
_cell.length_c   1.000
_cell.angle_alpha   90.00
_cell.angle_beta   90.00
_cell.angle_gamma   90.00
#
_symmetry.space_group_name_H-M   'P 1'
#
loop_
_entity.id
_entity.type
_entity.pdbx_description
1 polymer ?
#
loop_
_entity_poly.entity_id
_entity_poly.type
_entity_poly.pdbx_seq_one_letter_code
_entity_poly.pdbx_strand_id
1 'polypeptide(L)'
;MSNSYAQAVLRTTDIAEALRVAGQLLDLADTGELEVDFEARVSTPRELERLSAVMPNADWWSHGADRHGSSKKGDSPSQHLPLFMSRWCMADEDVEAFLVAAGDAPAMVRWDFSGWPEAPEVGLGCGGTRGAYVTLCVNARDLCLQEPATDHTVYVHVKQVEAQRAAWLAARVGLDVIGELHMAPL
;
A
#
# COMPACT_ATOMS: atom_id res chain seq x y z
N MET A 1 -10.86 13.92 9.04
CA MET A 1 -10.25 12.83 8.25
C MET A 1 -10.98 11.56 8.63
N SER A 2 -11.66 10.91 7.69
CA SER A 2 -12.32 9.63 7.93
C SER A 2 -11.36 8.55 7.47
N ASN A 3 -10.92 7.69 8.38
CA ASN A 3 -10.00 6.61 8.04
C ASN A 3 -10.68 5.66 7.04
N SER A 4 -9.93 5.16 6.06
CA SER A 4 -10.39 4.03 5.27
C SER A 4 -10.22 2.74 6.06
N TYR A 5 -10.91 1.71 5.60
CA TYR A 5 -10.84 0.37 6.16
C TYR A 5 -10.43 -0.59 5.07
N ALA A 6 -9.45 -1.42 5.33
CA ALA A 6 -8.81 -2.33 4.40
C ALA A 6 -9.15 -3.78 4.73
N GLN A 7 -9.47 -4.56 3.71
CA GLN A 7 -9.63 -6.01 3.84
C GLN A 7 -8.73 -6.71 2.84
N ALA A 8 -8.01 -7.73 3.30
CA ALA A 8 -7.18 -8.53 2.41
C ALA A 8 -8.07 -9.31 1.46
N VAL A 9 -7.67 -9.40 0.19
CA VAL A 9 -8.38 -10.17 -0.86
C VAL A 9 -7.48 -11.20 -1.52
N LEU A 10 -6.16 -11.05 -1.38
CA LEU A 10 -5.16 -12.01 -1.83
C LEU A 10 -4.02 -12.06 -0.83
N ARG A 11 -3.51 -13.26 -0.55
CA ARG A 11 -2.20 -13.49 0.04
C ARG A 11 -1.44 -14.51 -0.78
N THR A 12 -0.26 -14.16 -1.26
CA THR A 12 0.53 -15.00 -2.17
C THR A 12 2.03 -14.79 -1.97
N THR A 13 2.87 -15.74 -2.38
CA THR A 13 4.33 -15.57 -2.46
C THR A 13 4.77 -15.14 -3.86
N ASP A 14 3.84 -14.98 -4.80
CA ASP A 14 4.11 -14.56 -6.18
C ASP A 14 3.77 -13.07 -6.35
N ILE A 15 4.81 -12.25 -6.49
CA ILE A 15 4.64 -10.81 -6.69
C ILE A 15 3.91 -10.47 -8.00
N ALA A 16 4.10 -11.27 -9.06
CA ALA A 16 3.43 -11.04 -10.33
C ALA A 16 1.93 -11.32 -10.23
N GLU A 17 1.55 -12.33 -9.44
CA GLU A 17 0.14 -12.59 -9.12
C GLU A 17 -0.48 -11.41 -8.33
N ALA A 18 0.25 -10.90 -7.34
CA ALA A 18 -0.21 -9.77 -6.55
C ALA A 18 -0.42 -8.50 -7.38
N LEU A 19 0.54 -8.16 -8.25
CA LEU A 19 0.42 -7.04 -9.19
C LEU A 19 -0.73 -7.23 -10.18
N ARG A 20 -0.91 -8.44 -10.71
CA ARG A 20 -2.02 -8.75 -11.61
C ARG A 20 -3.37 -8.52 -10.94
N VAL A 21 -3.54 -8.97 -9.69
CA VAL A 21 -4.79 -8.78 -8.94
C VAL A 21 -5.00 -7.30 -8.59
N ALA A 22 -3.95 -6.57 -8.21
CA ALA A 22 -4.04 -5.12 -8.01
C ALA A 22 -4.50 -4.41 -9.29
N GLY A 23 -3.92 -4.74 -10.45
CA GLY A 23 -4.35 -4.21 -11.75
C GLY A 23 -5.81 -4.51 -12.08
N GLN A 24 -6.25 -5.75 -11.86
CA GLN A 24 -7.67 -6.13 -12.08
C GLN A 24 -8.64 -5.35 -11.18
N LEU A 25 -8.23 -5.00 -9.96
CA LEU A 25 -9.02 -4.16 -9.07
C LEU A 25 -9.03 -2.71 -9.56
N LEU A 26 -7.89 -2.18 -10.01
CA LEU A 26 -7.78 -0.84 -10.57
C LEU A 26 -8.60 -0.67 -11.85
N ASP A 27 -8.73 -1.70 -12.68
CA ASP A 27 -9.60 -1.70 -13.87
C ASP A 27 -11.09 -1.52 -13.53
N LEU A 28 -11.50 -1.79 -12.29
CA LEU A 28 -12.86 -1.55 -11.82
C LEU A 28 -13.07 -0.11 -11.33
N ALA A 29 -11.99 0.58 -10.96
CA ALA A 29 -12.03 1.88 -10.30
C ALA A 29 -12.11 3.04 -11.29
N ASP A 30 -12.58 4.19 -10.79
CA ASP A 30 -12.42 5.47 -11.49
C ASP A 30 -11.03 6.04 -11.20
N THR A 31 -10.08 5.79 -12.11
CA THR A 31 -8.66 6.16 -12.00
C THR A 31 -8.32 7.52 -12.62
N GLY A 32 -9.31 8.38 -12.86
CA GLY A 32 -9.13 9.71 -13.47
C GLY A 32 -8.18 10.64 -12.70
N GLU A 33 -8.08 10.47 -11.38
CA GLU A 33 -7.15 11.18 -10.49
C GLU A 33 -6.28 10.16 -9.71
N LEU A 34 -5.65 9.23 -10.43
CA LEU A 34 -4.79 8.22 -9.81
C LEU A 34 -3.53 8.85 -9.19
N GLU A 35 -3.30 8.58 -7.92
CA GLU A 35 -2.06 8.86 -7.21
C GLU A 35 -1.47 7.53 -6.70
N VAL A 36 -0.14 7.39 -6.77
CA VAL A 36 0.56 6.19 -6.30
C VAL A 36 1.55 6.58 -5.22
N ASP A 37 1.44 5.95 -4.06
CA ASP A 37 2.30 6.19 -2.92
C ASP A 37 3.16 4.97 -2.61
N PHE A 38 4.44 5.20 -2.35
CA PHE A 38 5.41 4.17 -1.98
C PHE A 38 5.84 4.34 -0.53
N GLU A 39 5.84 3.26 0.22
CA GLU A 39 6.37 3.22 1.58
C GLU A 39 7.24 1.99 1.81
N ALA A 40 8.30 2.13 2.60
CA ALA A 40 9.22 1.03 2.87
C ALA A 40 9.88 1.15 4.24
N ARG A 41 10.22 0.00 4.83
CA ARG A 41 11.07 -0.08 6.01
C ARG A 41 12.47 -0.48 5.63
N VAL A 42 13.42 0.35 6.04
CA VAL A 42 14.82 0.27 5.62
C VAL A 42 15.66 -0.01 6.85
N SER A 43 16.30 -1.17 6.87
CA SER A 43 17.11 -1.64 7.98
C SER A 43 18.61 -1.65 7.66
N THR A 44 18.99 -1.65 6.39
CA THR A 44 20.39 -1.71 5.97
C THR A 44 20.80 -0.54 5.07
N PRO A 45 22.09 -0.14 5.05
CA PRO A 45 22.58 0.87 4.12
C PRO A 45 22.37 0.52 2.64
N ARG A 46 22.39 -0.79 2.31
CA ARG A 46 22.16 -1.27 0.94
C ARG A 46 20.70 -1.10 0.51
N GLU A 47 19.76 -1.39 1.40
CA GLU A 47 18.33 -1.10 1.15
C GLU A 47 18.12 0.40 0.98
N LEU A 48 18.74 1.22 1.83
CA LEU A 48 18.67 2.68 1.75
C LEU A 48 19.17 3.19 0.40
N GLU A 49 20.31 2.69 -0.08
CA GLU A 49 20.87 3.06 -1.37
C GLU A 49 19.91 2.73 -2.52
N ARG A 50 19.40 1.49 -2.57
CA ARG A 50 18.47 1.05 -3.63
C ARG A 50 17.18 1.84 -3.61
N LEU A 51 16.55 2.01 -2.45
CA LEU A 51 15.26 2.69 -2.31
C LEU A 51 15.39 4.21 -2.55
N SER A 52 16.50 4.83 -2.15
CA SER A 52 16.73 6.26 -2.43
C SER A 52 16.87 6.56 -3.93
N ALA A 53 17.29 5.58 -4.74
CA ALA A 53 17.39 5.73 -6.18
C ALA A 53 16.03 5.79 -6.89
N VAL A 54 15.02 5.12 -6.34
CA VAL A 54 13.65 5.03 -6.91
C VAL A 54 12.64 5.91 -6.18
N MET A 55 12.96 6.37 -4.97
CA MET A 55 12.14 7.32 -4.20
C MET A 55 12.93 8.61 -3.93
N PRO A 56 13.23 9.42 -4.96
CA PRO A 56 13.98 10.66 -4.76
C PRO A 56 13.16 11.63 -3.89
N ASN A 57 13.84 12.27 -2.94
CA ASN A 57 13.24 13.20 -1.98
C ASN A 57 12.14 12.56 -1.10
N ALA A 58 12.22 11.24 -0.86
CA ALA A 58 11.36 10.57 0.12
C ALA A 58 11.48 11.24 1.49
N ASP A 59 10.33 11.44 2.13
CA ASP A 59 10.31 11.71 3.55
C ASP A 59 10.72 10.46 4.30
N TRP A 60 11.46 10.64 5.38
CA TRP A 60 11.88 9.51 6.19
C TRP A 60 11.98 9.88 7.66
N TRP A 61 11.80 8.89 8.51
CA TRP A 61 12.03 9.01 9.95
C TRP A 61 12.53 7.69 10.53
N SER A 62 13.43 7.80 11.49
CA SER A 62 13.87 6.66 12.29
C SER A 62 12.71 6.05 13.08
N HIS A 63 12.70 4.73 13.17
CA HIS A 63 11.71 3.98 13.94
C HIS A 63 12.41 3.01 14.91
N GLY A 64 11.67 2.50 15.90
CA GLY A 64 12.22 1.64 16.95
C GLY A 64 12.47 2.42 18.24
N ALA A 65 13.45 1.99 19.03
CA ALA A 65 13.74 2.57 20.35
C ALA A 65 14.30 4.01 20.27
N ASP A 66 15.09 4.32 19.24
CA ASP A 66 15.84 5.58 19.11
C ASP A 66 15.30 6.47 17.99
N ARG A 67 14.05 6.96 18.15
CA ARG A 67 13.32 7.77 17.14
C ARG A 67 13.77 9.23 17.11
N HIS A 68 14.99 9.49 16.70
CA HIS A 68 15.54 10.84 16.73
C HIS A 68 15.85 11.44 15.36
N GLY A 69 16.12 10.62 14.34
CA GLY A 69 16.45 11.08 12.99
C GLY A 69 15.22 11.29 12.11
N SER A 70 15.21 12.35 11.29
CA SER A 70 14.24 12.52 10.19
C SER A 70 14.70 13.42 9.05
N SER A 71 14.09 13.27 7.87
CA SER A 71 14.28 14.15 6.70
C SER A 71 14.02 15.62 7.06
N LYS A 72 12.97 15.89 7.84
CA LYS A 72 12.56 17.24 8.25
C LYS A 72 13.60 17.98 9.09
N LYS A 73 14.50 17.25 9.78
CA LYS A 73 15.59 17.84 10.55
C LYS A 73 16.86 18.07 9.73
N GLY A 74 16.90 17.56 8.49
CA GLY A 74 18.10 17.58 7.65
C GLY A 74 19.17 16.58 8.11
N ASP A 75 18.78 15.55 8.86
CA ASP A 75 19.68 14.52 9.33
C ASP A 75 20.19 13.64 8.17
N SER A 76 21.23 12.83 8.42
CA SER A 76 21.69 11.85 7.43
C SER A 76 20.98 10.50 7.63
N PRO A 77 20.22 9.98 6.65
CA PRO A 77 19.46 8.74 6.82
C PRO A 77 20.33 7.54 7.20
N SER A 78 21.56 7.46 6.65
CA SER A 78 22.47 6.35 6.93
C SER A 78 22.95 6.28 8.39
N GLN A 79 22.81 7.37 9.16
CA GLN A 79 23.20 7.43 10.57
C GLN A 79 22.05 7.07 11.53
N HIS A 80 20.84 6.88 11.01
CA HIS A 80 19.62 6.75 11.81
C HIS A 80 18.80 5.50 11.49
N LEU A 81 19.39 4.52 10.79
CA LEU A 81 18.75 3.23 10.55
C LEU A 81 18.34 2.56 11.89
N PRO A 82 17.18 1.88 11.94
CA PRO A 82 16.27 1.64 10.82
C PRO A 82 15.26 2.78 10.58
N LEU A 83 14.86 2.96 9.32
CA LEU A 83 14.01 4.05 8.85
C LEU A 83 12.69 3.55 8.29
N PHE A 84 11.66 4.38 8.41
CA PHE A 84 10.50 4.34 7.51
C PHE A 84 10.72 5.41 6.43
N MET A 85 10.54 5.04 5.17
CA MET A 85 10.59 5.95 4.02
C MET A 85 9.20 6.01 3.38
N SER A 86 8.75 7.20 3.00
CA SER A 86 7.47 7.42 2.33
C SER A 86 7.66 8.45 1.21
N ARG A 87 7.06 8.19 0.05
CA ARG A 87 7.07 9.10 -1.08
C ARG A 87 5.72 9.07 -1.76
N TRP A 88 5.11 10.24 -1.86
CA TRP A 88 3.77 10.40 -2.41
C TRP A 88 3.78 10.88 -3.86
N CYS A 89 2.68 10.61 -4.56
CA CYS A 89 2.43 11.05 -5.93
C CYS A 89 3.52 10.58 -6.92
N MET A 90 3.90 9.31 -6.80
CA MET A 90 4.78 8.62 -7.76
C MET A 90 4.00 8.23 -9.01
N ALA A 91 4.72 7.95 -10.10
CA ALA A 91 4.11 7.45 -11.32
C ALA A 91 3.85 5.94 -11.19
N ASP A 92 2.73 5.47 -11.75
CA ASP A 92 2.37 4.03 -11.76
C ASP A 92 3.44 3.18 -12.47
N GLU A 93 4.10 3.73 -13.49
CA GLU A 93 5.20 3.09 -14.21
C GLU A 93 6.45 2.83 -13.33
N ASP A 94 6.60 3.50 -12.18
CA ASP A 94 7.72 3.30 -11.26
C ASP A 94 7.51 2.12 -10.30
N VAL A 95 6.30 1.53 -10.24
CA VAL A 95 5.95 0.46 -9.29
C VAL A 95 6.90 -0.73 -9.39
N GLU A 96 7.19 -1.20 -10.60
CA GLU A 96 8.07 -2.36 -10.79
C GLU A 96 9.49 -2.06 -10.33
N ALA A 97 10.03 -0.88 -10.67
CA ALA A 97 11.35 -0.45 -10.24
C ALA A 97 11.44 -0.33 -8.70
N PHE A 98 10.39 0.18 -8.07
CA PHE A 98 10.28 0.27 -6.62
C PHE A 98 10.29 -1.11 -5.95
N LEU A 99 9.48 -2.05 -6.42
CA LEU A 99 9.42 -3.41 -5.87
C LEU A 99 10.75 -4.16 -6.05
N VAL A 100 11.41 -4.00 -7.19
CA VAL A 100 12.77 -4.54 -7.43
C VAL A 100 13.79 -3.94 -6.46
N ALA A 101 13.72 -2.63 -6.20
CA ALA A 101 14.63 -1.95 -5.28
C ALA A 101 14.41 -2.38 -3.81
N ALA A 102 13.15 -2.61 -3.42
CA ALA A 102 12.78 -3.10 -2.09
C ALA A 102 13.40 -4.48 -1.81
N GLY A 103 13.36 -5.39 -2.79
CA GLY A 103 13.84 -6.76 -2.60
C GLY A 103 13.06 -7.46 -1.48
N ASP A 104 13.76 -7.87 -0.41
CA ASP A 104 13.14 -8.51 0.77
C ASP A 104 12.70 -7.52 1.85
N ALA A 105 12.88 -6.21 1.64
CA ALA A 105 12.46 -5.20 2.60
C ALA A 105 10.91 -5.13 2.66
N PRO A 106 10.31 -4.99 3.86
CA PRO A 106 8.90 -4.66 3.99
C PRO A 106 8.57 -3.37 3.24
N ALA A 107 7.66 -3.44 2.28
CA ALA A 107 7.29 -2.30 1.45
C ALA A 107 5.80 -2.33 1.08
N MET A 108 5.30 -1.18 0.65
CA MET A 108 3.91 -0.95 0.30
C MET A 108 3.81 -0.08 -0.93
N VAL A 109 2.91 -0.45 -1.82
CA VAL A 109 2.40 0.40 -2.89
C VAL A 109 0.92 0.65 -2.61
N ARG A 110 0.51 1.91 -2.59
CA ARG A 110 -0.89 2.31 -2.47
C ARG A 110 -1.29 3.09 -3.71
N TRP A 111 -2.42 2.70 -4.29
CA TRP A 111 -3.06 3.43 -5.38
C TRP A 111 -4.30 4.11 -4.83
N ASP A 112 -4.31 5.43 -4.88
CA ASP A 112 -5.43 6.29 -4.49
C ASP A 112 -6.16 6.79 -5.73
N PHE A 113 -7.49 6.69 -5.77
CA PHE A 113 -8.28 7.04 -6.95
C PHE A 113 -9.66 7.63 -6.61
N SER A 114 -10.41 8.07 -7.62
CA SER A 114 -11.59 8.92 -7.45
C SER A 114 -12.79 8.19 -6.83
N GLY A 115 -12.92 6.89 -7.07
CA GLY A 115 -13.99 6.10 -6.48
C GLY A 115 -14.06 4.65 -6.97
N TRP A 116 -14.76 3.84 -6.20
CA TRP A 116 -15.22 2.52 -6.62
C TRP A 116 -16.51 2.61 -7.45
N PRO A 117 -16.79 1.63 -8.33
CA PRO A 117 -17.99 1.64 -9.17
C PRO A 117 -19.25 1.44 -8.33
N GLU A 118 -20.43 1.60 -8.94
CA GLU A 118 -21.68 1.19 -8.31
C GLU A 118 -21.68 -0.31 -8.03
N ALA A 119 -22.25 -0.72 -6.89
CA ALA A 119 -22.41 -2.11 -6.49
C ALA A 119 -23.87 -2.37 -6.08
N PRO A 120 -24.81 -2.34 -7.04
CA PRO A 120 -26.25 -2.45 -6.78
C PRO A 120 -26.65 -3.80 -6.16
N GLU A 121 -25.89 -4.87 -6.42
CA GLU A 121 -26.14 -6.21 -5.84
C GLU A 121 -25.99 -6.23 -4.33
N VAL A 122 -25.21 -5.30 -3.78
CA VAL A 122 -25.07 -5.07 -2.34
C VAL A 122 -25.67 -3.73 -1.91
N GLY A 123 -26.53 -3.11 -2.72
CA GLY A 123 -27.25 -1.89 -2.38
C GLY A 123 -26.37 -0.65 -2.19
N LEU A 124 -25.22 -0.58 -2.87
CA LEU A 124 -24.31 0.56 -2.80
C LEU A 124 -24.23 1.30 -4.14
N GLY A 125 -24.30 2.63 -4.10
CA GLY A 125 -24.04 3.49 -5.27
C GLY A 125 -22.53 3.64 -5.54
N CYS A 126 -22.14 4.66 -6.29
CA CYS A 126 -20.72 4.96 -6.52
C CYS A 126 -19.98 5.20 -5.20
N GLY A 127 -18.79 4.64 -5.08
CA GLY A 127 -17.85 5.02 -4.04
C GLY A 127 -17.41 6.47 -4.24
N GLY A 128 -17.03 7.13 -3.15
CA GLY A 128 -16.28 8.40 -3.25
C GLY A 128 -14.82 8.16 -2.91
N THR A 129 -13.99 9.20 -3.05
CA THR A 129 -12.54 9.17 -2.80
C THR A 129 -12.12 8.58 -1.44
N ARG A 130 -12.99 8.64 -0.43
CA ARG A 130 -12.69 8.06 0.89
C ARG A 130 -12.83 6.53 0.83
N GLY A 131 -11.72 5.84 1.01
CA GLY A 131 -11.67 4.39 0.91
C GLY A 131 -11.75 3.90 -0.53
N ALA A 132 -11.24 4.69 -1.48
CA ALA A 132 -11.06 4.31 -2.86
C ALA A 132 -9.56 4.03 -3.10
N TYR A 133 -9.07 2.98 -2.43
CA TYR A 133 -7.66 2.61 -2.45
C TYR A 133 -7.48 1.11 -2.72
N VAL A 134 -6.41 0.78 -3.43
CA VAL A 134 -5.83 -0.56 -3.45
C VAL A 134 -4.45 -0.46 -2.82
N THR A 135 -4.11 -1.41 -1.95
CA THR A 135 -2.79 -1.48 -1.33
C THR A 135 -2.17 -2.84 -1.57
N LEU A 136 -0.93 -2.87 -2.02
CA LEU A 136 -0.09 -4.05 -2.06
C LEU A 136 1.00 -3.92 -1.00
N CYS A 137 0.93 -4.74 0.05
CA CYS A 137 2.03 -4.91 0.99
C CYS A 137 2.90 -6.10 0.57
N VAL A 138 4.21 -5.89 0.48
CA VAL A 138 5.19 -6.92 0.17
C VAL A 138 6.12 -7.14 1.35
N ASN A 139 6.47 -8.41 1.56
CA ASN A 139 7.35 -8.84 2.64
C ASN A 139 6.84 -8.44 4.04
N ALA A 140 5.53 -8.27 4.19
CA ALA A 140 4.88 -7.87 5.43
C ALA A 140 3.44 -8.39 5.50
N ARG A 141 2.97 -8.70 6.71
CA ARG A 141 1.61 -9.22 6.95
C ARG A 141 0.58 -8.17 7.34
N ASP A 142 1.02 -6.97 7.65
CA ASP A 142 0.20 -5.86 8.10
C ASP A 142 0.44 -4.59 7.28
N LEU A 143 -0.58 -3.72 7.25
CA LEU A 143 -0.56 -2.44 6.54
C LEU A 143 0.48 -1.44 7.09
N CYS A 144 0.93 -1.64 8.33
CA CYS A 144 1.94 -0.78 8.96
C CYS A 144 3.38 -1.29 8.72
N LEU A 145 3.52 -2.36 7.94
CA LEU A 145 4.80 -3.01 7.63
C LEU A 145 5.57 -3.46 8.89
N GLN A 146 4.88 -3.79 9.98
CA GLN A 146 5.50 -4.13 11.27
C GLN A 146 5.88 -5.60 11.45
N GLU A 147 5.22 -6.48 10.72
CA GLU A 147 5.40 -7.92 10.79
C GLU A 147 6.01 -8.42 9.47
N PRO A 148 7.36 -8.49 9.37
CA PRO A 148 8.02 -9.02 8.19
C PRO A 148 7.56 -10.44 7.84
N ALA A 149 7.41 -10.71 6.55
CA ALA A 149 7.00 -12.00 6.02
C ALA A 149 7.63 -12.23 4.65
N THR A 150 7.44 -13.43 4.09
CA THR A 150 7.83 -13.77 2.71
C THR A 150 6.64 -13.79 1.75
N ASP A 151 5.46 -13.43 2.25
CA ASP A 151 4.23 -13.33 1.50
C ASP A 151 3.89 -11.85 1.20
N HIS A 152 3.05 -11.67 0.20
CA HIS A 152 2.54 -10.39 -0.28
C HIS A 152 1.02 -10.40 -0.12
N THR A 153 0.45 -9.30 0.32
CA THR A 153 -0.99 -9.19 0.56
C THR A 153 -1.55 -7.99 -0.22
N VAL A 154 -2.60 -8.25 -1.00
CA VAL A 154 -3.38 -7.19 -1.65
C VAL A 154 -4.60 -6.89 -0.79
N TYR A 155 -4.80 -5.61 -0.50
CA TYR A 155 -5.91 -5.08 0.26
C TYR A 155 -6.78 -4.19 -0.60
N VAL A 156 -8.08 -4.33 -0.41
CA VAL A 156 -9.09 -3.39 -0.90
C VAL A 156 -9.50 -2.49 0.24
N HIS A 157 -9.41 -1.18 0.03
CA HIS A 157 -9.93 -0.21 0.99
C HIS A 157 -11.36 0.16 0.65
N VAL A 158 -12.16 0.43 1.69
CA VAL A 158 -13.56 0.85 1.63
C VAL A 158 -13.86 1.78 2.81
N LYS A 159 -15.03 2.44 2.81
CA LYS A 159 -15.56 3.06 4.03
C LYS A 159 -16.12 1.98 4.94
N GLN A 160 -16.05 2.18 6.26
CA GLN A 160 -16.62 1.23 7.23
C GLN A 160 -18.10 0.93 6.97
N VAL A 161 -18.89 1.97 6.66
CA VAL A 161 -20.34 1.85 6.37
C VAL A 161 -20.62 1.16 5.03
N GLU A 162 -19.60 0.99 4.18
CA GLU A 162 -19.65 0.31 2.90
C GLU A 162 -18.83 -1.01 2.94
N ALA A 163 -18.61 -1.60 4.12
CA ALA A 163 -17.73 -2.77 4.30
C ALA A 163 -18.02 -3.93 3.32
N GLN A 164 -19.31 -4.18 3.02
CA GLN A 164 -19.74 -5.21 2.07
C GLN A 164 -19.19 -5.01 0.64
N ARG A 165 -18.74 -3.80 0.28
CA ARG A 165 -18.08 -3.52 -0.99
C ARG A 165 -16.78 -4.29 -1.15
N ALA A 166 -16.04 -4.55 -0.06
CA ALA A 166 -14.76 -5.27 -0.16
C ALA A 166 -14.95 -6.70 -0.67
N ALA A 167 -15.92 -7.44 -0.10
CA ALA A 167 -16.28 -8.78 -0.56
C ALA A 167 -16.85 -8.76 -1.99
N TRP A 168 -17.66 -7.76 -2.33
CA TRP A 168 -18.18 -7.60 -3.69
C TRP A 168 -17.03 -7.38 -4.70
N LEU A 169 -16.06 -6.50 -4.40
CA LEU A 169 -14.90 -6.24 -5.26
C LEU A 169 -14.01 -7.47 -5.42
N ALA A 170 -13.74 -8.22 -4.34
CA ALA A 170 -13.00 -9.47 -4.40
C ALA A 170 -13.67 -10.46 -5.38
N ALA A 171 -14.99 -10.62 -5.29
CA ALA A 171 -15.74 -11.51 -6.16
C ALA A 171 -15.67 -11.08 -7.64
N ARG A 172 -15.55 -9.78 -7.94
CA ARG A 172 -15.38 -9.27 -9.32
C ARG A 172 -14.07 -9.72 -9.98
N VAL A 173 -13.05 -10.00 -9.17
CA VAL A 173 -11.75 -10.51 -9.64
C VAL A 173 -11.57 -12.01 -9.36
N GLY A 174 -12.65 -12.70 -9.00
CA GLY A 174 -12.65 -14.16 -8.77
C GLY A 174 -12.02 -14.60 -7.45
N LEU A 175 -11.99 -13.71 -6.45
CA LEU A 175 -11.41 -13.94 -5.12
C LEU A 175 -12.47 -13.78 -4.03
N ASP A 176 -12.10 -14.21 -2.82
CA ASP A 176 -12.85 -13.96 -1.59
C ASP A 176 -12.00 -13.09 -0.64
N VAL A 177 -12.67 -12.41 0.29
CA VAL A 177 -11.97 -11.67 1.35
C VAL A 177 -11.29 -12.61 2.35
N ILE A 178 -10.17 -12.17 2.90
CA ILE A 178 -9.35 -12.88 3.88
C ILE A 178 -9.37 -12.09 5.19
N GLY A 179 -9.78 -12.74 6.27
CA GLY A 179 -9.74 -12.15 7.62
C GLY A 179 -10.71 -10.97 7.80
N GLU A 180 -10.44 -10.18 8.83
CA GLU A 180 -11.29 -9.07 9.24
C GLU A 180 -10.96 -7.77 8.50
N LEU A 181 -11.87 -6.81 8.60
CA LEU A 181 -11.69 -5.47 8.10
C LEU A 181 -10.85 -4.66 9.10
N HIS A 182 -9.71 -4.13 8.65
CA HIS A 182 -8.78 -3.36 9.49
C HIS A 182 -8.88 -1.87 9.17
N MET A 183 -8.85 -1.02 10.19
CA MET A 183 -8.70 0.42 9.96
C MET A 183 -7.31 0.69 9.38
N ALA A 184 -7.23 1.36 8.24
CA ALA A 184 -5.96 1.68 7.62
C ALA A 184 -5.20 2.74 8.45
N PRO A 185 -3.87 2.63 8.55
CA PRO A 185 -3.06 3.69 9.16
C PRO A 185 -3.22 5.01 8.38
N LEU A 186 -3.13 6.12 9.11
CA LEU A 186 -3.16 7.48 8.58
C LEU A 186 -1.83 7.87 7.95
#